data_AF-A0A946P229-F1
#
_entry.id   AF-A0A946P229-F1
#
_cell.length_a   1.000
_cell.length_b   1.000
_cell.length_c   1.000
_cell.angle_alpha   90.00
_cell.angle_beta   90.00
_cell.angle_gamma   90.00
#
_symmetry.space_group_name_H-M   'P 1'
#
loop_
_entity.id
_entity.type
_entity.pdbx_description
1 polymer ?
#
loop_
_entity_poly.entity_id
_entity_poly.type
_entity_poly.pdbx_seq_one_letter_code
_entity_poly.pdbx_strand_id
1 'polypeptide(L)'
;MKRQARFTTGSTMRHVAVMTTTGMIGLTFMFLIDAITLFWVSRLENESFMAAMGFAWTVQFFTISVGIAFMIATTALVSRSLGAENWEDARKQTTVFALLTFVLLSIAVIVLLIFNKEILASIGASGSTLETASTFLLISVPSLPIMAMGMIGSAVLRAEGDGIRSMMVTISSGIVAAIVDPLFIFGFDMGIQGAALGVSVARVVSAILAIYFVIKVKDLAASINFQDVKKWYLPFAMIAIPTILTQLASPTGNMFATS
;
A
#
# COMPACT_ATOMS: atom_id res chain seq x y z
N MET A 1 28.82 -8.32 15.52
CA MET A 1 28.10 -7.37 16.40
C MET A 1 26.69 -7.90 16.63
N LYS A 2 26.28 -8.13 17.90
CA LYS A 2 24.89 -8.52 18.20
C LYS A 2 23.97 -7.37 17.79
N ARG A 3 23.00 -7.62 16.90
CA ARG A 3 21.93 -6.66 16.62
C ARG A 3 21.05 -6.58 17.86
N GLN A 4 21.02 -5.43 18.52
CA GLN A 4 20.10 -5.14 19.62
C GLN A 4 18.88 -4.43 19.07
N ALA A 5 17.71 -4.66 19.67
CA ALA A 5 16.49 -4.01 19.25
C ALA A 5 16.61 -2.49 19.47
N ARG A 6 16.40 -1.71 18.41
CA ARG A 6 16.63 -0.27 18.43
C ARG A 6 15.74 0.41 19.47
N PHE A 7 14.51 -0.04 19.62
CA PHE A 7 13.56 0.52 20.60
C PHE A 7 13.81 0.14 22.06
N THR A 8 14.66 -0.85 22.36
CA THR A 8 14.95 -1.28 23.75
C THR A 8 16.20 -0.62 24.33
N THR A 9 16.91 0.21 23.54
CA THR A 9 18.19 0.83 23.93
C THR A 9 18.18 2.33 23.69
N GLY A 10 18.56 3.15 24.67
CA GLY A 10 18.63 4.62 24.53
C GLY A 10 17.34 5.37 24.93
N SER A 11 17.25 6.66 24.54
CA SER A 11 16.15 7.53 24.95
C SER A 11 14.85 7.22 24.18
N THR A 12 13.81 6.84 24.92
CA THR A 12 12.44 6.64 24.40
C THR A 12 11.94 7.87 23.65
N MET A 13 12.19 9.06 24.19
CA MET A 13 11.74 10.32 23.59
C MET A 13 12.41 10.60 22.24
N ARG A 14 13.69 10.24 22.09
CA ARG A 14 14.38 10.35 20.79
C ARG A 14 13.74 9.43 19.74
N HIS A 15 13.38 8.20 20.12
CA HIS A 15 12.73 7.28 19.20
C HIS A 15 11.35 7.75 18.79
N VAL A 16 10.54 8.20 19.75
CA VAL A 16 9.22 8.77 19.44
C VAL A 16 9.37 9.99 18.54
N ALA A 17 10.28 10.92 18.84
CA ALA A 17 10.51 12.11 18.02
C ALA A 17 10.88 11.74 16.57
N VAL A 18 11.86 10.86 16.37
CA VAL A 18 12.29 10.47 15.01
C VAL A 18 11.19 9.73 14.25
N MET A 19 10.49 8.80 14.89
CA MET A 19 9.42 8.03 14.23
C MET A 19 8.21 8.92 13.89
N THR A 20 7.82 9.82 14.79
CA THR A 20 6.73 10.76 14.56
C THR A 20 7.10 11.77 13.48
N THR A 21 8.29 12.37 13.53
CA THR A 21 8.74 13.33 12.51
C THR A 21 8.82 12.70 11.12
N THR A 22 9.39 11.50 11.01
CA THR A 22 9.45 10.78 9.72
C THR A 22 8.06 10.40 9.21
N GLY A 23 7.15 10.01 10.10
CA GLY A 23 5.74 9.77 9.77
C GLY A 23 5.03 11.04 9.28
N MET A 24 5.21 12.16 9.98
CA MET A 24 4.62 13.46 9.61
C MET A 24 5.11 13.92 8.24
N ILE A 25 6.43 13.88 7.99
CA ILE A 25 7.00 14.26 6.69
C ILE A 25 6.44 13.36 5.58
N GLY A 26 6.38 12.04 5.82
CA GLY A 26 5.79 11.11 4.85
C GLY A 26 4.33 11.40 4.53
N LEU A 27 3.51 11.69 5.54
CA LEU A 27 2.08 12.03 5.37
C LEU A 27 1.89 13.36 4.66
N THR A 28 2.60 14.42 5.08
CA THR A 28 2.54 15.73 4.42
C THR A 28 2.97 15.61 2.96
N PHE A 29 4.00 14.81 2.67
CA PHE A 29 4.44 14.58 1.31
C PHE A 29 3.36 13.87 0.47
N MET A 30 2.67 12.86 1.02
CA MET A 30 1.56 12.21 0.32
C MET A 30 0.44 13.21 -0.02
N PHE A 31 0.04 14.09 0.91
CA PHE A 31 -0.94 15.13 0.60
C PHE A 31 -0.51 16.08 -0.52
N LEU A 32 0.77 16.43 -0.60
CA LEU A 32 1.29 17.25 -1.69
C LEU A 32 1.22 16.52 -3.03
N ILE A 33 1.55 15.22 -3.05
CA ILE A 33 1.47 14.41 -4.27
C ILE A 33 0.02 14.25 -4.72
N ASP A 34 -0.90 13.98 -3.79
CA ASP A 34 -2.33 13.87 -4.10
C ASP A 34 -2.87 15.17 -4.71
N ALA A 35 -2.44 16.33 -4.17
CA ALA A 35 -2.80 17.63 -4.72
C ALA A 35 -2.22 17.85 -6.14
N ILE A 36 -0.99 17.42 -6.40
CA ILE A 36 -0.35 17.49 -7.73
C ILE A 36 -1.09 16.58 -8.73
N THR A 37 -1.39 15.34 -8.36
CA THR A 37 -2.13 14.42 -9.21
C THR A 37 -3.52 14.97 -9.51
N LEU A 38 -4.23 15.49 -8.50
CA LEU A 38 -5.53 16.13 -8.71
C LEU A 38 -5.44 17.35 -9.65
N PHE A 39 -4.40 18.16 -9.51
CA PHE A 39 -4.15 19.30 -10.39
C PHE A 39 -4.01 18.84 -11.86
N TRP A 40 -3.18 17.82 -12.13
CA TRP A 40 -3.02 17.30 -13.50
C TRP A 40 -4.31 16.73 -14.07
N VAL A 41 -5.04 15.97 -13.26
CA VAL A 41 -6.32 15.35 -13.65
C VAL A 41 -7.37 16.42 -13.94
N SER A 42 -7.47 17.46 -13.11
CA SER A 42 -8.41 18.55 -13.31
C SER A 42 -8.20 19.29 -14.64
N ARG A 43 -6.96 19.27 -15.14
CA ARG A 43 -6.56 19.92 -16.40
C ARG A 43 -6.97 19.15 -17.66
N LEU A 44 -7.48 17.92 -17.51
CA LEU A 44 -8.00 17.14 -18.63
C LEU A 44 -9.37 17.62 -19.14
N GLU A 45 -9.99 18.61 -18.47
CA GLU A 45 -11.25 19.30 -18.87
C GLU A 45 -12.39 18.37 -19.35
N ASN A 46 -12.42 17.14 -18.85
CA ASN A 46 -13.40 16.13 -19.23
C ASN A 46 -14.10 15.58 -17.99
N GLU A 47 -15.35 16.01 -17.79
CA GLU A 47 -16.17 15.61 -16.64
C GLU A 47 -16.36 14.09 -16.54
N SER A 48 -16.44 13.39 -17.68
CA SER A 48 -16.53 11.92 -17.68
C SER A 48 -15.27 11.24 -17.15
N PHE A 49 -14.08 11.82 -17.37
CA PHE A 49 -12.83 11.28 -16.82
C PHE A 49 -12.72 11.47 -15.31
N MET A 50 -13.12 12.64 -14.79
CA MET A 50 -13.13 12.87 -13.36
C MET A 50 -14.13 11.95 -12.63
N ALA A 51 -15.32 11.77 -13.19
CA ALA A 51 -16.31 10.85 -12.63
C ALA A 51 -15.79 9.40 -12.64
N ALA A 52 -15.20 8.95 -13.75
CA ALA A 52 -14.64 7.60 -13.88
C ALA A 52 -13.50 7.35 -12.88
N MET A 53 -12.61 8.34 -12.70
CA MET A 53 -11.55 8.29 -11.69
C MET A 53 -12.10 8.20 -10.27
N GLY A 54 -13.17 8.93 -9.95
CA GLY A 54 -13.84 8.85 -8.65
C GLY A 54 -14.36 7.44 -8.36
N PHE A 55 -15.05 6.81 -9.31
CA PHE A 55 -15.51 5.43 -9.18
C PHE A 55 -14.34 4.44 -9.03
N ALA A 56 -13.31 4.57 -9.85
CA ALA A 56 -12.12 3.72 -9.76
C ALA A 56 -11.36 3.90 -8.44
N TRP A 57 -11.31 5.12 -7.91
CA TRP A 57 -10.70 5.41 -6.62
C TRP A 57 -11.47 4.76 -5.47
N THR A 58 -12.81 4.84 -5.48
CA THR A 58 -13.66 4.16 -4.49
C THR A 58 -13.35 2.66 -4.44
N VAL A 59 -13.31 2.00 -5.60
CA VAL A 59 -12.99 0.57 -5.69
C VAL A 59 -11.58 0.26 -5.19
N GLN A 60 -10.59 1.06 -5.58
CA GLN A 60 -9.22 0.86 -5.10
C GLN A 60 -9.07 1.11 -3.60
N PHE A 61 -9.80 2.07 -3.04
CA PHE A 61 -9.75 2.40 -1.61
C PHE A 61 -10.18 1.20 -0.76
N PHE A 62 -11.18 0.43 -1.18
CA PHE A 62 -11.56 -0.83 -0.53
C PHE A 62 -10.40 -1.83 -0.48
N THR A 63 -9.68 -1.99 -1.59
CA THR A 63 -8.56 -2.95 -1.67
C THR A 63 -7.33 -2.46 -0.89
N ILE A 64 -7.03 -1.16 -0.98
CA ILE A 64 -5.96 -0.52 -0.20
C ILE A 64 -6.25 -0.65 1.30
N SER A 65 -7.50 -0.51 1.74
CA SER A 65 -7.91 -0.65 3.14
C SER A 65 -7.55 -2.02 3.72
N VAL A 66 -7.74 -3.09 2.93
CA VAL A 66 -7.30 -4.45 3.29
C VAL A 66 -5.77 -4.52 3.38
N GLY A 67 -5.06 -3.91 2.42
CA GLY A 67 -3.61 -3.80 2.45
C GLY A 67 -3.08 -3.07 3.69
N ILE A 68 -3.75 -2.00 4.13
CA ILE A 68 -3.41 -1.25 5.35
C ILE A 68 -3.59 -2.14 6.58
N ALA A 69 -4.66 -2.94 6.64
CA ALA A 69 -4.88 -3.86 7.75
C ALA A 69 -3.77 -4.92 7.86
N PHE A 70 -3.33 -5.48 6.73
CA PHE A 70 -2.19 -6.39 6.68
C PHE A 70 -0.86 -5.73 7.06
N MET A 71 -0.67 -4.47 6.65
CA MET A 71 0.48 -3.65 7.04
C MET A 71 0.54 -3.43 8.57
N ILE A 72 -0.61 -3.16 9.20
CA ILE A 72 -0.73 -2.99 10.66
C ILE A 72 -0.42 -4.31 11.37
N ALA A 73 -1.02 -5.42 10.93
CA ALA A 73 -0.78 -6.74 11.50
C ALA A 73 0.70 -7.15 11.43
N THR A 74 1.34 -6.90 10.29
CA THR A 74 2.78 -7.12 10.10
C THR A 74 3.60 -6.30 11.08
N THR A 75 3.32 -5.00 11.19
CA THR A 75 4.05 -4.10 12.08
C THR A 75 3.97 -4.59 13.53
N ALA A 76 2.78 -4.98 14.00
CA ALA A 76 2.56 -5.46 15.36
C ALA A 76 3.31 -6.76 15.67
N LEU A 77 3.24 -7.76 14.79
CA LEU A 77 3.87 -9.07 15.04
C LEU A 77 5.39 -9.01 14.89
N VAL A 78 5.88 -8.32 13.85
CA VAL A 78 7.32 -8.18 13.60
C VAL A 78 7.97 -7.32 14.68
N SER A 79 7.34 -6.21 15.10
CA SER A 79 7.89 -5.38 16.20
C SER A 79 7.97 -6.15 17.51
N ARG A 80 6.99 -7.02 17.81
CA ARG A 80 7.02 -7.88 18.99
C ARG A 80 8.20 -8.86 18.95
N SER A 81 8.44 -9.53 17.82
CA SER A 81 9.58 -10.44 17.66
C SER A 81 10.92 -9.71 17.73
N LEU A 82 11.02 -8.54 17.11
CA LEU A 82 12.21 -7.70 17.16
C LEU A 82 12.49 -7.20 18.59
N GLY A 83 11.46 -6.75 19.30
CA GLY A 83 11.57 -6.32 20.70
C GLY A 83 11.96 -7.43 21.67
N ALA A 84 11.62 -8.68 21.35
CA ALA A 84 12.05 -9.87 22.09
C ALA A 84 13.44 -10.39 21.68
N GLU A 85 14.18 -9.66 20.84
CA GLU A 85 15.47 -10.05 20.25
C GLU A 85 15.43 -11.35 19.42
N ASN A 86 14.25 -11.82 19.03
CA ASN A 86 14.04 -13.01 18.21
C ASN A 86 14.13 -12.67 16.71
N TRP A 87 15.33 -12.31 16.26
CA TRP A 87 15.59 -11.86 14.88
C TRP A 87 15.25 -12.92 13.82
N GLU A 88 15.44 -14.20 14.11
CA GLU A 88 15.12 -15.27 13.16
C GLU A 88 13.61 -15.37 12.93
N ASP A 89 12.81 -15.35 13.99
CA ASP A 89 11.35 -15.34 13.89
C ASP A 89 10.87 -14.06 13.18
N ALA A 90 11.46 -12.89 13.45
CA ALA A 90 11.13 -11.64 12.75
C ALA A 90 11.39 -11.71 11.24
N ARG A 91 12.49 -12.37 10.81
CA ARG A 91 12.82 -12.57 9.39
C ARG A 91 11.83 -13.51 8.70
N LYS A 92 11.49 -14.62 9.36
CA LYS A 92 10.50 -15.57 8.85
C LYS A 92 9.12 -14.93 8.77
N GLN A 93 8.70 -14.23 9.83
CA GLN A 93 7.44 -13.46 9.86
C GLN A 93 7.36 -12.44 8.73
N THR A 94 8.41 -11.65 8.50
CA THR A 94 8.46 -10.68 7.38
C THR A 94 8.17 -11.36 6.04
N THR A 95 8.80 -12.51 5.79
CA THR A 95 8.65 -13.23 4.53
C THR A 95 7.26 -13.90 4.42
N VAL A 96 6.78 -14.52 5.50
CA VAL A 96 5.44 -15.13 5.55
C VAL A 96 4.34 -14.09 5.38
N PHE A 97 4.42 -12.95 6.06
CA PHE A 97 3.40 -11.90 5.96
C PHE A 97 3.43 -11.20 4.61
N ALA A 98 4.61 -10.99 4.02
CA ALA A 98 4.71 -10.52 2.64
C ALA A 98 4.03 -11.50 1.66
N LEU A 99 4.31 -12.80 1.79
CA LEU A 99 3.70 -13.84 0.96
C LEU A 99 2.18 -13.92 1.15
N LEU A 100 1.69 -13.97 2.39
CA LEU A 100 0.26 -14.02 2.70
C LEU A 100 -0.47 -12.80 2.15
N THR A 101 0.09 -11.61 2.36
CA THR A 101 -0.49 -10.36 1.85
C THR A 101 -0.53 -10.36 0.33
N PHE A 102 0.56 -10.78 -0.33
CA PHE A 102 0.63 -10.86 -1.79
C PHE A 102 -0.41 -11.84 -2.35
N VAL A 103 -0.52 -13.04 -1.77
CA VAL A 103 -1.49 -14.06 -2.21
C VAL A 103 -2.93 -13.60 -1.99
N LEU A 104 -3.25 -13.10 -0.80
CA LEU A 104 -4.61 -12.65 -0.47
C LEU A 104 -5.05 -11.47 -1.34
N LEU A 105 -4.17 -10.49 -1.58
CA LEU A 105 -4.49 -9.39 -2.48
C LEU A 105 -4.50 -9.80 -3.95
N SER A 106 -3.69 -10.78 -4.36
CA SER A 106 -3.78 -11.33 -5.72
C SER A 106 -5.13 -12.01 -5.96
N ILE A 107 -5.65 -12.74 -4.97
CA ILE A 107 -6.99 -13.33 -5.04
C ILE A 107 -8.05 -12.22 -5.13
N ALA A 108 -7.96 -11.19 -4.29
CA ALA A 108 -8.88 -10.05 -4.33
C ALA A 108 -8.85 -9.34 -5.70
N VAL A 109 -7.66 -9.16 -6.27
CA VAL A 109 -7.45 -8.58 -7.60
C VAL A 109 -8.06 -9.44 -8.70
N ILE A 110 -7.89 -10.76 -8.66
CA ILE A 110 -8.50 -11.67 -9.64
C ILE A 110 -10.03 -11.54 -9.61
N VAL A 111 -10.62 -11.53 -8.41
CA VAL A 111 -12.07 -11.32 -8.25
C VAL A 111 -12.48 -9.97 -8.83
N LEU A 112 -11.73 -8.91 -8.53
CA LEU A 112 -12.02 -7.55 -9.01
C LEU A 112 -11.90 -7.43 -10.53
N LEU A 113 -10.94 -8.11 -11.15
CA LEU A 113 -10.78 -8.14 -12.61
C LEU A 113 -11.92 -8.89 -13.31
N ILE A 114 -12.37 -10.01 -12.73
CA ILE A 114 -13.48 -10.81 -13.28
C ILE A 114 -14.81 -10.04 -13.17
N PHE A 115 -15.06 -9.41 -12.02
CA PHE A 115 -16.33 -8.71 -11.74
C PHE A 115 -16.21 -7.19 -11.88
N ASN A 116 -15.26 -6.70 -12.70
CA ASN A 116 -14.92 -5.27 -12.69
C ASN A 116 -16.13 -4.39 -13.07
N LYS A 117 -16.89 -4.82 -14.07
CA LYS A 117 -18.00 -4.03 -14.63
C LYS A 117 -19.20 -4.11 -13.71
N GLU A 118 -19.44 -5.27 -13.13
CA GLU A 118 -20.51 -5.53 -12.16
C GLU A 118 -20.29 -4.72 -10.88
N ILE A 119 -19.06 -4.69 -10.37
CA ILE A 119 -18.70 -3.87 -9.21
C ILE A 119 -18.88 -2.38 -9.52
N LEU A 120 -18.37 -1.91 -10.67
CA LEU A 120 -18.53 -0.52 -11.08
C LEU A 120 -20.01 -0.12 -11.30
N ALA A 121 -20.81 -1.00 -11.89
CA ALA A 121 -22.24 -0.78 -12.06
C ALA A 121 -22.97 -0.74 -10.71
N SER A 122 -22.56 -1.58 -9.74
CA SER A 122 -23.17 -1.63 -8.41
C SER A 122 -22.97 -0.35 -7.60
N ILE A 123 -21.86 0.37 -7.84
CA ILE A 123 -21.57 1.66 -7.21
C ILE A 123 -22.17 2.85 -7.98
N GLY A 124 -22.91 2.60 -9.06
CA GLY A 124 -23.65 3.62 -9.81
C GLY A 124 -22.95 4.14 -11.08
N ALA A 125 -21.84 3.55 -11.51
CA ALA A 125 -21.22 3.92 -12.79
C ALA A 125 -22.07 3.40 -13.96
N SER A 126 -22.32 4.25 -14.96
CA SER A 126 -23.13 3.91 -16.14
C SER A 126 -22.57 4.54 -17.41
N GLY A 127 -22.98 4.00 -18.57
CA GLY A 127 -22.59 4.53 -19.89
C GLY A 127 -21.08 4.56 -20.14
N SER A 128 -20.60 5.65 -20.74
CA SER A 128 -19.18 5.87 -21.07
C SER A 128 -18.28 5.93 -19.83
N THR A 129 -18.81 6.38 -18.69
CA THR A 129 -18.06 6.45 -17.42
C THR A 129 -17.71 5.06 -16.90
N LEU A 130 -18.61 4.08 -17.06
CA LEU A 130 -18.36 2.69 -16.70
C LEU A 130 -17.19 2.10 -17.50
N GLU A 131 -17.19 2.28 -18.83
CA GLU A 131 -16.12 1.76 -19.69
C GLU A 131 -14.76 2.40 -19.38
N THR A 132 -14.79 3.71 -19.11
CA THR A 132 -13.58 4.47 -18.78
C THR A 132 -13.01 4.05 -17.43
N ALA A 133 -13.85 3.91 -16.40
CA ALA A 133 -13.44 3.42 -15.09
C ALA A 133 -12.95 1.95 -15.14
N SER A 134 -13.63 1.12 -15.94
CA SER A 134 -13.26 -0.28 -16.18
C SER A 134 -11.86 -0.39 -16.77
N THR A 135 -11.57 0.41 -17.80
CA THR A 135 -10.24 0.46 -18.44
C THR A 135 -9.16 0.90 -17.45
N PHE A 136 -9.45 1.93 -16.64
CA PHE A 136 -8.53 2.38 -15.60
C PHE A 136 -8.25 1.27 -14.58
N LEU A 137 -9.28 0.55 -14.11
CA LEU A 137 -9.12 -0.55 -13.16
C LEU A 137 -8.34 -1.71 -13.76
N LEU A 138 -8.59 -2.09 -15.02
CA LEU A 138 -7.85 -3.15 -15.70
C LEU A 138 -6.34 -2.89 -15.74
N ILE A 139 -5.92 -1.62 -15.83
CA ILE A 139 -4.50 -1.23 -15.85
C ILE A 139 -3.93 -1.08 -14.43
N SER A 140 -4.69 -0.48 -13.51
CA SER A 140 -4.18 -0.11 -12.17
C SER A 140 -4.27 -1.25 -11.16
N VAL A 141 -5.31 -2.09 -11.20
CA VAL A 141 -5.56 -3.14 -10.21
C VAL A 141 -4.48 -4.23 -10.18
N PRO A 142 -3.92 -4.69 -11.32
CA PRO A 142 -2.81 -5.66 -11.31
C PRO A 142 -1.57 -5.19 -10.53
N SER A 143 -1.39 -3.88 -10.31
CA SER A 143 -0.28 -3.35 -9.51
C SER A 143 -0.50 -3.41 -8.00
N LEU A 144 -1.72 -3.71 -7.52
CA LEU A 144 -2.06 -3.74 -6.09
C LEU A 144 -1.32 -4.83 -5.29
N PRO A 145 -1.11 -6.07 -5.79
CA PRO A 145 -0.32 -7.06 -5.06
C PRO A 145 1.15 -6.63 -4.95
N ILE A 146 1.67 -5.93 -5.96
CA ILE A 146 3.03 -5.37 -5.94
C ILE A 146 3.13 -4.26 -4.89
N MET A 147 2.15 -3.34 -4.87
CA MET A 147 2.04 -2.30 -3.83
C MET A 147 2.05 -2.91 -2.43
N ALA A 148 1.40 -4.05 -2.24
CA ALA A 148 1.39 -4.77 -0.97
C ALA A 148 2.79 -5.09 -0.45
N MET A 149 3.70 -5.51 -1.33
CA MET A 149 5.10 -5.74 -0.97
C MET A 149 5.77 -4.45 -0.49
N GLY A 150 5.48 -3.33 -1.14
CA GLY A 150 5.92 -1.99 -0.70
C GLY A 150 5.40 -1.61 0.69
N MET A 151 4.12 -1.87 0.95
CA MET A 151 3.49 -1.59 2.25
C MET A 151 4.06 -2.45 3.37
N ILE A 152 4.20 -3.76 3.13
CA ILE A 152 4.75 -4.72 4.09
C ILE A 152 6.21 -4.39 4.38
N GLY A 153 7.01 -4.10 3.36
CA GLY A 153 8.40 -3.71 3.58
C GLY A 153 8.52 -2.39 4.36
N SER A 154 7.66 -1.40 4.05
CA SER A 154 7.60 -0.15 4.81
C SER A 154 7.19 -0.35 6.27
N ALA A 155 6.26 -1.28 6.53
CA ALA A 155 5.86 -1.69 7.88
C ALA A 155 7.00 -2.35 8.66
N VAL A 156 7.73 -3.26 8.02
CA VAL A 156 8.88 -3.95 8.64
C VAL A 156 10.00 -2.96 8.98
N LEU A 157 10.29 -2.01 8.09
CA LEU A 157 11.27 -0.94 8.37
C LEU A 157 10.84 -0.09 9.57
N ARG A 158 9.55 0.24 9.69
CA ARG A 158 9.03 0.95 10.87
C ARG A 158 9.10 0.11 12.14
N ALA A 159 8.79 -1.18 12.05
CA ALA A 159 8.85 -2.12 13.16
C ALA A 159 10.27 -2.28 13.73
N GLU A 160 11.30 -2.16 12.88
CA GLU A 160 12.71 -2.17 13.32
C GLU A 160 13.21 -0.81 13.84
N GLY A 161 12.45 0.26 13.60
CA GLY A 161 12.82 1.62 14.00
C GLY A 161 13.66 2.37 12.96
N ASP A 162 13.58 1.97 11.69
CA ASP A 162 14.13 2.70 10.55
C ASP A 162 13.06 3.52 9.84
N GLY A 163 12.55 4.54 10.53
CA GLY A 163 11.52 5.45 10.01
C GLY A 163 11.99 6.23 8.77
N ILE A 164 13.29 6.54 8.67
CA ILE A 164 13.85 7.28 7.53
C ILE A 164 13.73 6.44 6.25
N ARG A 165 14.17 5.17 6.27
CA ARG A 165 14.07 4.32 5.08
C ARG A 165 12.62 3.99 4.73
N SER A 166 11.76 3.81 5.73
CA SER A 166 10.32 3.66 5.49
C SER A 166 9.73 4.89 4.80
N MET A 167 10.07 6.09 5.26
CA MET A 167 9.67 7.35 4.65
C MET A 167 10.22 7.50 3.23
N MET A 168 11.48 7.09 2.97
CA MET A 168 12.05 7.11 1.62
C MET A 168 11.28 6.23 0.63
N VAL A 169 10.73 5.09 1.06
CA VAL A 169 9.87 4.24 0.20
C VAL A 169 8.60 5.00 -0.23
N THR A 170 8.00 5.76 0.66
CA THR A 170 6.81 6.58 0.36
C THR A 170 7.14 7.81 -0.49
N ILE A 171 8.23 8.51 -0.16
CA ILE A 171 8.64 9.71 -0.89
C ILE A 171 9.04 9.35 -2.32
N SER A 172 9.83 8.29 -2.50
CA SER A 172 10.24 7.85 -3.83
C SER A 172 9.06 7.49 -4.73
N SER A 173 8.05 6.79 -4.22
CA SER A 173 6.84 6.51 -5.00
C SER A 173 6.08 7.76 -5.38
N GLY A 174 6.00 8.74 -4.47
CA GLY A 174 5.34 10.01 -4.76
C GLY A 174 6.09 10.87 -5.78
N ILE A 175 7.43 10.93 -5.69
CA ILE A 175 8.27 11.62 -6.70
C ILE A 175 8.08 10.97 -8.06
N VAL A 176 8.08 9.63 -8.12
CA VAL A 176 7.83 8.90 -9.37
C VAL A 176 6.45 9.25 -9.91
N ALA A 177 5.40 9.23 -9.09
CA ALA A 177 4.06 9.64 -9.53
C ALA A 177 4.04 11.08 -10.07
N ALA A 178 4.61 12.05 -9.35
CA ALA A 178 4.63 13.45 -9.77
C ALA A 178 5.35 13.71 -11.11
N ILE A 179 6.33 12.88 -11.46
CA ILE A 179 7.06 12.98 -12.74
C ILE A 179 6.37 12.19 -13.84
N VAL A 180 5.95 10.97 -13.51
CA VAL A 180 5.41 10.01 -14.49
C VAL A 180 3.98 10.36 -14.89
N ASP A 181 3.16 10.88 -13.98
CA ASP A 181 1.79 11.30 -14.26
C ASP A 181 1.73 12.33 -15.42
N PRO A 182 2.39 13.52 -15.35
CA PRO A 182 2.32 14.48 -16.45
C PRO A 182 2.96 13.97 -17.74
N LEU A 183 4.00 13.11 -17.64
CA LEU A 183 4.64 12.50 -18.79
C LEU A 183 3.69 11.57 -19.55
N PHE A 184 2.98 10.68 -18.85
CA PHE A 184 2.03 9.77 -19.49
C PHE A 184 0.71 10.44 -19.88
N ILE A 185 0.23 11.39 -19.06
CA ILE A 185 -1.03 12.09 -19.32
C ILE A 185 -0.88 13.03 -20.52
N PHE A 186 0.11 13.93 -20.50
CA PHE A 186 0.25 14.98 -21.54
C PHE A 186 1.33 14.67 -22.57
N GLY A 187 2.42 14.00 -22.19
CA GLY A 187 3.53 13.73 -23.11
C GLY A 187 3.22 12.63 -24.14
N PHE A 188 2.53 11.57 -23.71
CA PHE A 188 2.11 10.47 -24.57
C PHE A 188 0.63 10.52 -24.98
N ASP A 189 -0.10 11.56 -24.56
CA ASP A 189 -1.53 11.76 -24.85
C ASP A 189 -2.42 10.55 -24.50
N MET A 190 -2.03 9.79 -23.46
CA MET A 190 -2.72 8.56 -23.05
C MET A 190 -3.91 8.83 -22.11
N GLY A 191 -4.14 10.09 -21.73
CA GLY A 191 -5.21 10.52 -20.84
C GLY A 191 -5.32 9.66 -19.58
N ILE A 192 -6.48 9.04 -19.39
CA ILE A 192 -6.78 8.21 -18.20
C ILE A 192 -5.95 6.92 -18.11
N GLN A 193 -5.55 6.33 -19.24
CA GLN A 193 -4.70 5.14 -19.25
C GLN A 193 -3.29 5.51 -18.78
N GLY A 194 -2.83 6.71 -19.14
CA GLY A 194 -1.55 7.26 -18.68
C GLY A 194 -1.51 7.43 -17.17
N ALA A 195 -2.58 7.96 -16.57
CA ALA A 195 -2.71 8.07 -15.11
C ALA A 195 -2.67 6.68 -14.42
N ALA A 196 -3.38 5.69 -14.98
CA ALA A 196 -3.36 4.32 -14.43
C ALA A 196 -1.95 3.69 -14.49
N LEU A 197 -1.23 3.90 -15.58
CA LEU A 197 0.17 3.45 -15.72
C LEU A 197 1.11 4.18 -14.76
N GLY A 198 0.94 5.48 -14.57
CA GLY A 198 1.75 6.27 -13.63
C GLY A 198 1.68 5.73 -12.20
N VAL A 199 0.45 5.47 -11.73
CA VAL A 199 0.22 4.84 -10.42
C VAL A 199 0.85 3.45 -10.34
N SER A 200 0.70 2.63 -11.38
CA SER A 200 1.30 1.30 -11.43
C SER A 200 2.83 1.35 -11.35
N VAL A 201 3.47 2.28 -12.07
CA VAL A 201 4.93 2.47 -12.03
C VAL A 201 5.38 2.95 -10.64
N ALA A 202 4.67 3.92 -10.04
CA ALA A 202 4.97 4.40 -8.69
C ALA A 202 4.92 3.28 -7.64
N ARG A 203 3.91 2.39 -7.73
CA ARG A 203 3.77 1.21 -6.86
C ARG A 203 4.89 0.20 -7.05
N VAL A 204 5.31 -0.05 -8.29
CA VAL A 204 6.44 -0.94 -8.61
C VAL A 204 7.74 -0.39 -8.02
N VAL A 205 8.02 0.90 -8.19
CA VAL A 205 9.23 1.52 -7.62
C VAL A 205 9.21 1.44 -6.09
N SER A 206 8.05 1.72 -5.47
CA SER A 206 7.87 1.58 -4.02
C SER A 206 8.22 0.16 -3.54
N ALA A 207 7.69 -0.85 -4.23
CA ALA A 207 7.92 -2.25 -3.89
C ALA A 207 9.39 -2.64 -4.05
N ILE A 208 10.04 -2.23 -5.14
CA ILE A 208 11.47 -2.51 -5.39
C ILE A 208 12.33 -1.91 -4.27
N LEU A 209 12.10 -0.64 -3.91
CA LEU A 209 12.86 0.03 -2.86
C LEU A 209 12.61 -0.58 -1.48
N ALA A 210 11.37 -0.93 -1.17
CA ALA A 210 11.03 -1.62 0.07
C ALA A 210 11.73 -2.97 0.18
N ILE A 211 11.68 -3.78 -0.88
CA ILE A 211 12.34 -5.09 -0.95
C ILE A 211 13.86 -4.92 -0.83
N TYR A 212 14.44 -3.93 -1.51
CA TYR A 212 15.87 -3.63 -1.42
C TYR A 212 16.29 -3.29 0.01
N PHE A 213 15.57 -2.39 0.69
CA PHE A 213 15.89 -2.02 2.06
C PHE A 213 15.68 -3.17 3.05
N VAL A 214 14.63 -3.97 2.89
CA VAL A 214 14.34 -5.11 3.77
C VAL A 214 15.38 -6.22 3.60
N ILE A 215 15.71 -6.60 2.37
CA ILE A 215 16.60 -7.73 2.09
C ILE A 215 18.07 -7.31 2.19
N LYS A 216 18.49 -6.31 1.41
CA LYS A 216 19.93 -5.99 1.27
C LYS A 216 20.47 -5.15 2.41
N VAL A 217 19.66 -4.26 2.96
CA VAL A 217 20.14 -3.30 3.96
C VAL A 217 19.85 -3.76 5.38
N LYS A 218 18.66 -4.33 5.60
CA LYS A 218 18.24 -4.80 6.92
C LYS A 218 18.33 -6.31 7.10
N ASP A 219 18.56 -7.12 6.08
CA ASP A 219 18.64 -8.59 6.22
C ASP A 219 17.46 -9.16 7.02
N LEU A 220 16.26 -8.62 6.76
CA LEU A 220 15.01 -8.96 7.45
C LEU A 220 14.17 -10.01 6.68
N ALA A 221 14.75 -10.68 5.69
CA ALA A 221 14.13 -11.78 4.96
C ALA A 221 14.84 -13.10 5.25
N ALA A 222 14.10 -14.21 5.26
CA ALA A 222 14.65 -15.55 5.44
C ALA A 222 13.92 -16.54 4.53
N SER A 223 14.57 -17.65 4.21
CA SER A 223 13.90 -18.80 3.60
C SER A 223 12.83 -19.33 4.56
N ILE A 224 11.64 -19.59 4.02
CA ILE A 224 10.49 -20.08 4.79
C ILE A 224 10.13 -21.50 4.37
N ASN A 225 9.65 -22.28 5.33
CA ASN A 225 9.05 -23.59 5.10
C ASN A 225 7.53 -23.50 5.30
N PHE A 226 6.78 -24.51 4.82
CA PHE A 226 5.33 -24.58 5.01
C PHE A 226 4.91 -24.54 6.50
N GLN A 227 5.75 -25.07 7.39
CA GLN A 227 5.53 -25.02 8.84
C GLN A 227 5.53 -23.58 9.39
N ASP A 228 6.34 -22.69 8.83
CA ASP A 228 6.39 -21.28 9.26
C ASP A 228 5.09 -20.55 8.88
N VAL A 229 4.55 -20.85 7.70
CA VAL A 229 3.23 -20.33 7.28
C VAL A 229 2.16 -20.81 8.25
N LYS A 230 2.14 -22.11 8.58
CA LYS A 230 1.19 -22.68 9.55
C LYS A 230 1.37 -22.12 10.97
N LYS A 231 2.58 -21.73 11.36
CA LYS A 231 2.85 -21.11 12.67
C LYS A 231 2.27 -19.69 12.74
N TRP A 232 2.38 -18.91 11.68
CA TRP A 232 2.14 -17.46 11.73
C TRP A 232 0.86 -16.97 11.05
N TYR A 233 0.17 -17.79 10.25
CA TYR A 233 -1.08 -17.37 9.59
C TYR A 233 -2.20 -17.01 10.58
N LEU A 234 -2.37 -17.78 11.66
CA LEU A 234 -3.44 -17.57 12.63
C LEU A 234 -3.20 -16.30 13.48
N PRO A 235 -2.00 -16.08 14.07
CA PRO A 235 -1.68 -14.80 14.71
C PRO A 235 -1.86 -13.59 13.79
N PHE A 236 -1.48 -13.73 12.52
CA PHE A 236 -1.66 -12.68 11.52
C PHE A 236 -3.14 -12.39 11.26
N ALA A 237 -3.95 -13.43 11.04
CA ALA A 237 -5.39 -13.30 10.80
C ALA A 237 -6.13 -12.70 12.00
N MET A 238 -5.74 -13.05 13.24
CA MET A 238 -6.36 -12.51 14.46
C MET A 238 -6.19 -10.98 14.60
N ILE A 239 -5.13 -10.39 14.03
CA ILE A 239 -4.94 -8.94 14.02
C ILE A 239 -5.52 -8.33 12.74
N ALA A 240 -5.30 -8.99 11.60
CA ALA A 240 -5.75 -8.50 10.31
C ALA A 240 -7.27 -8.45 10.20
N ILE A 241 -8.01 -9.48 10.61
CA ILE A 241 -9.48 -9.55 10.44
C ILE A 241 -10.18 -8.40 11.18
N PRO A 242 -9.94 -8.17 12.49
CA PRO A 242 -10.53 -7.03 13.18
C PRO A 242 -10.13 -5.70 12.52
N THR A 243 -8.87 -5.56 12.11
CA THR A 243 -8.38 -4.33 11.48
C THR A 243 -9.03 -4.10 10.13
N ILE A 244 -9.27 -5.15 9.33
CA ILE A 244 -10.03 -5.05 8.08
C ILE A 244 -11.43 -4.53 8.37
N LEU A 245 -12.13 -5.08 9.38
CA LEU A 245 -13.47 -4.61 9.75
C LEU A 245 -13.46 -3.14 10.16
N THR A 246 -12.47 -2.70 10.94
CA THR A 246 -12.30 -1.28 11.30
C THR A 246 -11.99 -0.41 10.09
N GLN A 247 -11.12 -0.85 9.19
CA GLN A 247 -10.75 -0.11 7.99
C GLN A 247 -11.89 -0.03 6.98
N LEU A 248 -12.75 -1.06 6.91
CA LEU A 248 -13.94 -1.09 6.07
C LEU A 248 -15.11 -0.30 6.67
N ALA A 249 -15.17 -0.15 8.00
CA ALA A 249 -16.19 0.67 8.65
C ALA A 249 -16.12 2.14 8.20
N SER A 250 -14.91 2.67 7.96
CA SER A 250 -14.71 4.05 7.50
C SER A 250 -15.37 4.36 6.14
N PRO A 251 -15.09 3.62 5.04
CA PRO A 251 -15.73 3.84 3.75
C PRO A 251 -17.21 3.45 3.75
N THR A 252 -17.60 2.40 4.49
CA THR A 252 -19.02 2.01 4.59
C THR A 252 -19.84 3.11 5.27
N GLY A 253 -19.30 3.74 6.32
CA GLY A 253 -19.93 4.88 6.99
C GLY A 253 -20.11 6.09 6.06
N ASN A 254 -19.10 6.41 5.24
CA ASN A 254 -19.21 7.50 4.27
C ASN A 254 -20.25 7.23 3.18
N MET A 255 -20.39 5.97 2.75
CA MET A 255 -21.39 5.58 1.76
C MET A 255 -22.83 5.76 2.28
N PHE A 256 -23.09 5.43 3.55
CA PHE A 256 -24.39 5.65 4.19
C PHE A 256 -24.65 7.12 4.57
N ALA A 257 -23.60 7.92 4.79
CA ALA A 257 -23.75 9.35 5.10
C ALA A 257 -24.02 10.22 3.87
N THR A 258 -23.75 9.70 2.66
CA THR A 258 -23.88 10.44 1.39
C THR A 258 -25.12 10.01 0.58
N SER A 259 -25.83 8.96 1.00
CA SER A 259 -27.12 8.50 0.46
C SER A 259 -28.29 9.10 1.22
#